data_AF-A0A928EV49-F1
#
_entry.id   AF-A0A928EV49-F1
#
_cell.length_a   1.000
_cell.length_b   1.000
_cell.length_c   1.000
_cell.angle_alpha   90.00
_cell.angle_beta   90.00
_cell.angle_gamma   90.00
#
_symmetry.space_group_name_H-M   'P 1'
#
loop_
_entity.id
_entity.type
_entity.pdbx_description
1 polymer ?
#
loop_
_entity_poly.entity_id
_entity_poly.type
_entity_poly.pdbx_seq_one_letter_code
_entity_poly.pdbx_strand_id
1 'polypeptide(L)'
;MNFLYCILIGYFIGAISPSYIMSKMRGFDIRDKGSHNAGASNVIMVLGKTMGVLCALLDIAKAFLVVWLAQKLMPDFELAFPLAAAACILGHIFPFYMKFKGGKGLACLGGIVLAYDWRVFLSLLAVELVVVLICDYLCIVPITASFAFAIIYGVMTKSLWGSLVLLLVATVILYKHKENIKRIKEGGEIHFSFLWNKKKELERVASKRKNGVTRLCIFDLDGTVLDTAPSIAHYGNLALQAHGIEPIDEREYQYFAGDGAKNLIRRMLEYRSCYSDELHASVFKVYNELYNADVTCKTVIFDGLKDTLDSLKADGYRFAIVSNKPDFAAKTVANALYGEGYFDRIVGQKEGSALKPDPGEVFAVMKELDASVQNCVYVGDTDTDMKTGKNAGLYTIGVLWGFRERDELEASGADAIVATPKELYQKIMAQIP
;
A
#
# COMPACT_ATOMS: atom_id res chain seq x y z
N MET A 1 -32.18 -34.51 11.07
CA MET A 1 -33.03 -33.29 11.03
C MET A 1 -32.61 -32.29 12.11
N ASN A 2 -32.45 -32.70 13.37
CA ASN A 2 -32.09 -31.79 14.49
C ASN A 2 -30.79 -30.99 14.28
N PHE A 3 -29.74 -31.61 13.73
CA PHE A 3 -28.49 -30.90 13.42
C PHE A 3 -28.69 -29.76 12.39
N LEU A 4 -29.56 -29.97 11.39
CA LEU A 4 -29.81 -29.00 10.34
C LEU A 4 -30.56 -27.78 10.91
N TYR A 5 -31.51 -27.99 11.81
CA TYR A 5 -32.19 -26.89 12.50
C TYR A 5 -31.23 -26.06 13.35
N CYS A 6 -30.33 -26.70 14.11
CA CYS A 6 -29.29 -25.99 14.88
C CYS A 6 -28.45 -25.08 13.98
N ILE A 7 -28.00 -25.61 12.85
CA ILE A 7 -27.14 -24.89 11.90
C ILE A 7 -27.90 -23.76 11.23
N LEU A 8 -29.11 -24.01 10.69
CA LEU A 8 -29.88 -22.99 9.98
C LEU A 8 -30.31 -21.85 10.92
N ILE A 9 -30.91 -22.19 12.07
CA ILE A 9 -31.35 -21.19 13.06
C ILE A 9 -30.14 -20.39 13.55
N GLY A 10 -29.06 -21.08 13.93
CA GLY A 10 -27.85 -20.43 14.41
C GLY A 10 -27.24 -19.50 13.36
N TYR A 11 -27.03 -19.98 12.14
CA TYR A 11 -26.42 -19.17 11.08
C TYR A 11 -27.27 -17.95 10.71
N PHE A 12 -28.57 -18.12 10.46
CA PHE A 12 -29.42 -17.02 10.00
C PHE A 12 -29.63 -15.94 11.08
N ILE A 13 -29.84 -16.33 12.34
CA ILE A 13 -29.94 -15.35 13.44
C ILE A 13 -28.59 -14.71 13.69
N GLY A 14 -27.50 -15.48 13.71
CA GLY A 14 -26.14 -14.97 13.87
C GLY A 14 -25.75 -13.96 12.79
N ALA A 15 -26.22 -14.18 11.56
CA ALA A 15 -25.99 -13.32 10.40
C ALA A 15 -26.70 -11.96 10.48
N ILE A 16 -27.70 -11.77 11.35
CA ILE A 16 -28.32 -10.46 11.57
C ILE A 16 -27.26 -9.51 12.13
N SER A 17 -26.83 -8.49 11.39
CA SER A 17 -25.73 -7.60 11.81
C SER A 17 -26.28 -6.25 12.28
N PRO A 18 -26.35 -5.97 13.59
CA PRO A 18 -26.83 -4.69 14.10
C PRO A 18 -26.00 -3.52 13.56
N SER A 19 -24.68 -3.68 13.49
CA SER A 19 -23.77 -2.65 12.96
C SER A 19 -24.11 -2.24 11.52
N TYR A 20 -24.41 -3.21 10.67
CA TYR A 20 -24.76 -2.99 9.27
C TYR A 20 -26.14 -2.36 9.12
N ILE A 21 -27.13 -2.84 9.88
CA ILE A 21 -28.48 -2.27 9.88
C ILE A 21 -28.43 -0.81 10.34
N MET A 22 -27.76 -0.53 11.47
CA MET A 22 -27.61 0.81 12.03
C MET A 22 -26.94 1.80 11.05
N SER A 23 -25.93 1.35 10.30
CA SER A 23 -25.26 2.20 9.32
C SER A 23 -26.09 2.39 8.04
N LYS A 24 -26.75 1.33 7.54
CA LYS A 24 -27.57 1.39 6.32
C LYS A 24 -28.79 2.28 6.50
N MET A 25 -29.42 2.28 7.69
CA MET A 25 -30.46 3.24 8.05
C MET A 25 -29.98 4.70 8.03
N ARG A 26 -28.67 4.93 8.07
CA ARG A 26 -28.02 6.26 7.97
C ARG A 26 -27.39 6.51 6.59
N GLY A 27 -27.72 5.70 5.59
CA GLY A 27 -27.31 5.90 4.20
C GLY A 27 -25.89 5.44 3.85
N PHE A 28 -25.21 4.66 4.70
CA PHE A 28 -23.87 4.16 4.36
C PHE A 28 -23.60 2.73 4.87
N ASP A 29 -22.55 2.09 4.33
CA ASP A 29 -22.09 0.79 4.81
C ASP A 29 -21.03 0.97 5.91
N ILE A 30 -21.21 0.34 7.08
CA ILE A 30 -20.24 0.42 8.17
C ILE A 30 -18.84 -0.06 7.77
N ARG A 31 -18.74 -0.90 6.75
CA ARG A 31 -17.47 -1.46 6.27
C ARG A 31 -16.68 -0.51 5.38
N ASP A 32 -17.30 0.58 4.93
CA ASP A 32 -16.61 1.61 4.15
C ASP A 32 -15.92 2.64 5.05
N LYS A 33 -16.12 2.56 6.37
CA LYS A 33 -15.60 3.51 7.37
C LYS A 33 -14.89 2.82 8.53
N GLY A 34 -14.06 3.59 9.24
CA GLY A 34 -13.37 3.16 10.46
C GLY A 34 -12.40 2.01 10.24
N SER A 35 -12.62 0.87 10.89
CA SER A 35 -11.81 -0.36 10.78
C SER A 35 -12.26 -1.32 9.67
N HIS A 36 -13.21 -0.92 8.83
CA HIS A 36 -13.74 -1.73 7.73
C HIS A 36 -14.37 -3.07 8.15
N ASN A 37 -14.69 -3.24 9.43
CA ASN A 37 -15.31 -4.45 10.00
C ASN A 37 -16.74 -4.14 10.47
N ALA A 38 -17.64 -5.12 10.34
CA ALA A 38 -19.04 -4.98 10.76
C ALA A 38 -19.25 -5.45 12.21
N GLY A 39 -18.68 -4.72 13.17
CA GLY A 39 -18.79 -5.03 14.60
C GLY A 39 -18.88 -3.79 15.48
N ALA A 40 -19.23 -4.01 16.76
CA ALA A 40 -19.47 -2.95 17.75
C ALA A 40 -18.31 -1.95 17.88
N SER A 41 -17.06 -2.41 17.89
CA SER A 41 -15.89 -1.50 17.96
C SER A 41 -15.83 -0.53 16.78
N ASN A 42 -16.22 -0.95 15.58
CA ASN A 42 -16.28 -0.06 14.43
C ASN A 42 -17.43 0.93 14.54
N VAL A 43 -18.57 0.49 15.08
CA VAL A 43 -19.70 1.37 15.40
C VAL A 43 -19.29 2.44 16.42
N ILE A 44 -18.49 2.12 17.44
CA ILE A 44 -17.96 3.13 18.38
C ILE A 44 -17.17 4.22 17.64
N MET A 45 -16.32 3.82 16.69
CA MET A 45 -15.49 4.75 15.93
C MET A 45 -16.28 5.63 14.97
N VAL A 46 -17.34 5.08 14.36
CA VAL A 46 -18.08 5.76 13.28
C VAL A 46 -19.34 6.47 13.78
N LEU A 47 -20.08 5.85 14.70
CA LEU A 47 -21.39 6.31 15.20
C LEU A 47 -21.37 6.69 16.70
N GLY A 48 -20.23 6.54 17.38
CA GLY A 48 -20.07 6.92 18.78
C GLY A 48 -20.37 5.80 19.79
N LYS A 49 -19.95 6.05 21.04
CA LYS A 49 -19.94 5.05 22.13
C LYS A 49 -21.33 4.45 22.41
N THR A 50 -22.36 5.28 22.49
CA THR A 50 -23.74 4.84 22.79
C THR A 50 -24.24 3.84 21.75
N MET A 51 -24.07 4.14 20.47
CA MET A 51 -24.47 3.25 19.38
C MET A 51 -23.62 1.96 19.36
N GLY A 52 -22.34 2.07 19.68
CA GLY A 52 -21.46 0.92 19.76
C GLY A 52 -21.81 -0.04 20.89
N VAL A 53 -22.15 0.48 22.08
CA VAL A 53 -22.64 -0.34 23.20
C VAL A 53 -23.96 -1.01 22.83
N LEU A 54 -24.90 -0.28 22.22
CA LEU A 54 -26.15 -0.86 21.74
C LEU A 54 -25.92 -1.99 20.73
N CYS A 55 -24.99 -1.80 19.78
CA CYS A 55 -24.61 -2.84 18.82
C CYS A 55 -24.08 -4.10 19.52
N ALA A 56 -23.20 -3.93 20.52
CA ALA A 56 -22.66 -5.06 21.28
C ALA A 56 -23.75 -5.80 22.06
N LEU A 57 -24.67 -5.08 22.71
CA LEU A 57 -25.80 -5.67 23.44
C LEU A 57 -26.73 -6.46 22.51
N LEU A 58 -27.00 -5.97 21.31
CA LEU A 58 -27.80 -6.68 20.31
C LEU A 58 -27.07 -7.93 19.77
N ASP A 59 -25.76 -7.85 19.58
CA ASP A 59 -24.93 -9.02 19.20
C ASP A 59 -24.90 -10.09 20.32
N ILE A 60 -24.86 -9.68 21.59
CA ILE A 60 -24.97 -10.58 22.76
C ILE A 60 -26.37 -11.21 22.79
N ALA A 61 -27.42 -10.39 22.69
CA ALA A 61 -28.81 -10.83 22.81
C ALA A 61 -29.19 -11.84 21.73
N LYS A 62 -28.81 -11.60 20.47
CA LYS A 62 -29.11 -12.54 19.37
C LYS A 62 -28.37 -13.87 19.55
N ALA A 63 -27.12 -13.84 20.03
CA ALA A 63 -26.34 -15.05 20.27
C ALA A 63 -26.90 -15.85 21.44
N PHE A 64 -27.31 -15.15 22.50
CA PHE A 64 -28.01 -15.75 23.63
C PHE A 64 -29.31 -16.44 23.18
N LEU A 65 -30.11 -15.75 22.36
CA LEU A 65 -31.35 -16.27 21.81
C LEU A 65 -31.14 -17.56 21.00
N VAL A 66 -30.09 -17.63 20.16
CA VAL A 66 -29.78 -18.85 19.40
C VAL A 66 -29.54 -20.04 20.33
N VAL A 67 -28.71 -19.87 21.35
CA VAL A 67 -28.39 -20.94 22.31
C VAL A 67 -29.64 -21.37 23.06
N TRP A 68 -30.39 -20.40 23.58
CA TRP A 68 -31.61 -20.66 24.33
C TRP A 68 -32.64 -21.41 23.48
N LEU A 69 -32.84 -21.01 22.22
CA LEU A 69 -33.73 -21.71 21.28
C LEU A 69 -33.24 -23.13 21.00
N ALA A 70 -31.95 -23.32 20.74
CA ALA A 70 -31.40 -24.64 20.43
C ALA A 70 -31.60 -25.62 21.60
N GLN A 71 -31.35 -25.18 22.84
CA GLN A 71 -31.53 -25.99 24.03
C GLN A 71 -33.01 -26.27 24.33
N LYS A 72 -33.92 -25.33 24.04
CA LYS A 72 -35.37 -25.51 24.26
C LYS A 72 -36.03 -26.40 23.21
N LEU A 73 -35.65 -26.25 21.94
CA LEU A 73 -36.24 -27.00 20.84
C LEU A 73 -35.67 -28.42 20.73
N MET A 74 -34.43 -28.62 21.19
CA MET A 74 -33.70 -29.88 21.04
C MET A 74 -33.00 -30.29 22.35
N PRO A 75 -33.73 -30.45 23.46
CA PRO A 75 -33.14 -30.71 24.78
C PRO A 75 -32.37 -32.04 24.85
N ASP A 76 -32.79 -33.05 24.10
CA ASP A 76 -32.17 -34.39 24.11
C ASP A 76 -31.01 -34.55 23.10
N PHE A 77 -30.73 -33.50 22.31
CA PHE A 77 -29.66 -33.56 21.32
C PHE A 77 -28.36 -32.98 21.90
N GLU A 78 -27.42 -33.86 22.22
CA GLU A 78 -26.14 -33.52 22.86
C GLU A 78 -25.37 -32.38 22.13
N LEU A 79 -25.44 -32.37 20.79
CA LEU A 79 -24.74 -31.39 19.97
C LEU A 79 -25.57 -30.13 19.66
N ALA A 80 -26.77 -29.97 20.24
CA ALA A 80 -27.63 -28.82 19.98
C ALA A 80 -26.93 -27.49 20.29
N PHE A 81 -26.35 -27.39 21.50
CA PHE A 81 -25.58 -26.22 21.91
C PHE A 81 -24.38 -25.93 21.01
N PRO A 82 -23.39 -26.84 20.87
CA PRO A 82 -22.15 -26.51 20.16
C PRO A 82 -22.39 -26.24 18.67
N LEU A 83 -23.33 -26.93 18.02
CA LEU A 83 -23.67 -26.69 16.62
C LEU A 83 -24.36 -25.33 16.41
N ALA A 84 -25.34 -24.99 17.27
CA ALA A 84 -26.03 -23.70 17.17
C ALA A 84 -25.09 -22.53 17.49
N ALA A 85 -24.23 -22.68 18.50
CA ALA A 85 -23.22 -21.71 18.86
C ALA A 85 -22.20 -21.48 17.73
N ALA A 86 -21.67 -22.57 17.18
CA ALA A 86 -20.76 -22.54 16.05
C ALA A 86 -21.39 -21.84 14.83
N ALA A 87 -22.62 -22.23 14.47
CA ALA A 87 -23.34 -21.63 13.36
C ALA A 87 -23.64 -20.14 13.59
N CYS A 88 -23.98 -19.73 14.82
CA CYS A 88 -24.19 -18.32 15.16
C CYS A 88 -22.93 -17.48 14.97
N ILE A 89 -21.78 -17.96 15.45
CA ILE A 89 -20.51 -17.28 15.29
C ILE A 89 -20.14 -17.20 13.80
N LEU A 90 -20.31 -18.29 13.05
CA LEU A 90 -20.06 -18.30 11.61
C LEU A 90 -20.98 -17.34 10.85
N GLY A 91 -22.27 -17.26 11.21
CA GLY A 91 -23.21 -16.29 10.67
C GLY A 91 -22.77 -14.85 10.97
N HIS A 92 -22.32 -14.57 12.20
CA HIS A 92 -21.82 -13.25 12.59
C HIS A 92 -20.54 -12.84 11.85
N ILE A 93 -19.62 -13.79 11.61
CA ILE A 93 -18.34 -13.52 10.93
C ILE A 93 -18.50 -13.49 9.40
N PHE A 94 -19.34 -14.37 8.85
CA PHE A 94 -19.55 -14.57 7.42
C PHE A 94 -21.05 -14.48 7.01
N PRO A 95 -21.71 -13.34 7.19
CA PRO A 95 -23.10 -13.15 6.76
C PRO A 95 -23.21 -13.11 5.23
N PHE A 96 -24.06 -13.98 4.66
CA PHE A 96 -24.19 -14.18 3.21
C PHE A 96 -24.55 -12.88 2.45
N TYR A 97 -25.52 -12.12 2.94
CA TYR A 97 -26.01 -10.88 2.30
C TYR A 97 -25.00 -9.72 2.40
N MET A 98 -23.93 -9.89 3.17
CA MET A 98 -22.83 -8.95 3.29
C MET A 98 -21.58 -9.46 2.56
N LYS A 99 -21.72 -10.33 1.55
CA LYS A 99 -20.58 -10.91 0.81
C LYS A 99 -19.56 -11.56 1.76
N PHE A 100 -20.04 -12.20 2.83
CA PHE A 100 -19.23 -12.86 3.86
C PHE A 100 -18.24 -11.95 4.60
N LYS A 101 -18.50 -10.64 4.67
CA LYS A 101 -17.67 -9.67 5.41
C LYS A 101 -18.42 -9.17 6.66
N GLY A 102 -18.39 -9.97 7.74
CA GLY A 102 -19.05 -9.67 9.01
C GLY A 102 -18.11 -9.15 10.11
N GLY A 103 -18.50 -9.40 11.36
CA GLY A 103 -17.76 -9.03 12.56
C GLY A 103 -16.63 -9.99 12.90
N LYS A 104 -16.06 -9.83 14.09
CA LYS A 104 -14.93 -10.64 14.59
C LYS A 104 -15.26 -11.54 15.78
N GLY A 105 -16.52 -11.53 16.23
CA GLY A 105 -17.04 -12.55 17.15
C GLY A 105 -16.97 -12.25 18.64
N LEU A 106 -16.35 -11.16 19.13
CA LEU A 106 -16.21 -10.91 20.57
C LEU A 106 -17.55 -10.84 21.32
N ALA A 107 -18.45 -9.93 20.94
CA ALA A 107 -19.76 -9.79 21.59
C ALA A 107 -20.66 -11.01 21.36
N CYS A 108 -20.60 -11.59 20.16
CA CYS A 108 -21.31 -12.82 19.83
C CYS A 108 -20.87 -13.99 20.73
N LEU A 109 -19.56 -14.20 20.90
CA LEU A 109 -18.99 -15.21 21.79
C LEU A 109 -19.41 -14.96 23.23
N GLY A 110 -19.36 -13.70 23.71
CA GLY A 110 -19.85 -13.34 25.03
C GLY A 110 -21.31 -13.75 25.25
N GLY A 111 -22.19 -13.54 24.27
CA GLY A 111 -23.58 -14.00 24.32
C GLY A 111 -23.74 -15.52 24.34
N ILE A 112 -22.93 -16.25 23.57
CA ILE A 112 -22.89 -17.72 23.60
C ILE A 112 -22.51 -18.24 24.98
N VAL A 113 -21.42 -17.73 25.56
CA VAL A 113 -20.92 -18.17 26.87
C VAL A 113 -21.90 -17.80 27.98
N LEU A 114 -22.48 -16.60 27.93
CA LEU A 114 -23.48 -16.15 28.89
C LEU A 114 -24.73 -17.03 28.88
N ALA A 115 -25.17 -17.47 27.69
CA ALA A 115 -26.31 -18.38 27.55
C ALA A 115 -26.00 -19.80 28.01
N TYR A 116 -24.74 -20.23 27.87
CA TYR A 116 -24.28 -21.51 28.40
C TYR A 116 -24.30 -21.51 29.93
N ASP A 117 -23.57 -20.60 30.56
CA ASP A 117 -23.51 -20.47 32.01
C ASP A 117 -22.94 -19.09 32.40
N TRP A 118 -23.70 -18.32 33.18
CA TRP A 118 -23.29 -16.98 33.62
C TRP A 118 -22.04 -17.00 34.52
N ARG A 119 -21.78 -18.08 35.27
CA ARG A 119 -20.58 -18.23 36.11
C ARG A 119 -19.36 -18.42 35.23
N VAL A 120 -19.46 -19.27 34.21
CA VAL A 120 -18.39 -19.46 33.21
C VAL A 120 -18.12 -18.15 32.47
N PHE A 121 -19.17 -17.41 32.12
CA PHE A 121 -19.04 -16.07 31.53
C PHE A 121 -18.27 -15.11 32.43
N LEU A 122 -18.65 -14.98 33.72
CA LEU A 122 -17.97 -14.07 34.65
C LEU A 122 -16.52 -14.51 34.92
N SER A 123 -16.26 -15.81 35.07
CA SER A 123 -14.90 -16.33 35.25
C SER A 123 -14.02 -16.08 34.03
N LEU A 124 -14.52 -16.35 32.82
CA LEU A 124 -13.79 -16.03 31.58
C LEU A 124 -13.59 -14.53 31.42
N LEU A 125 -14.61 -13.71 31.70
CA LEU A 125 -14.49 -12.25 31.64
C LEU A 125 -13.39 -11.73 32.58
N ALA A 126 -13.30 -12.28 33.79
CA ALA A 126 -12.25 -11.92 34.75
C ALA A 126 -10.86 -12.32 34.25
N VAL A 127 -10.70 -13.55 33.75
CA VAL A 127 -9.42 -14.03 33.18
C VAL A 127 -9.01 -13.19 31.97
N GLU A 128 -9.93 -12.95 31.05
CA GLU A 128 -9.66 -12.18 29.83
C GLU A 128 -9.38 -10.70 30.12
N LEU A 129 -9.98 -10.13 31.17
CA LEU A 129 -9.62 -8.80 31.64
C LEU A 129 -8.15 -8.75 32.09
N VAL A 130 -7.68 -9.75 32.84
CA VAL A 130 -6.27 -9.87 33.23
C VAL A 130 -5.38 -10.03 32.00
N VAL A 131 -5.74 -10.90 31.05
CA VAL A 131 -4.99 -11.09 29.80
C VAL A 131 -4.85 -9.77 29.04
N VAL A 132 -5.93 -9.01 28.88
CA VAL A 132 -5.90 -7.71 28.18
C VAL A 132 -5.07 -6.68 28.91
N LEU A 133 -5.15 -6.63 30.24
CA LEU A 133 -4.33 -5.70 31.03
C LEU A 133 -2.84 -6.02 30.91
N ILE A 134 -2.47 -7.29 30.71
CA ILE A 134 -1.07 -7.72 30.52
C ILE A 134 -0.60 -7.46 29.09
N CYS A 135 -1.39 -7.84 28.08
CA CYS A 135 -0.96 -7.78 26.68
C CYS A 135 -1.25 -6.43 26.01
N ASP A 136 -2.13 -5.62 26.60
CA ASP A 136 -2.61 -4.34 26.08
C ASP A 136 -3.26 -4.44 24.68
N TYR A 137 -3.84 -5.60 24.29
CA TYR A 137 -4.51 -5.79 23.00
C TYR A 137 -5.89 -6.42 23.14
N LEU A 138 -6.94 -5.64 22.85
CA LEU A 138 -8.33 -6.12 22.92
C LEU A 138 -8.65 -7.24 21.90
N CYS A 139 -7.95 -7.29 20.77
CA CYS A 139 -8.18 -8.30 19.73
C CYS A 139 -7.72 -9.71 20.13
N ILE A 140 -6.98 -9.86 21.24
CA ILE A 140 -6.56 -11.16 21.77
C ILE A 140 -7.72 -11.87 22.46
N VAL A 141 -8.61 -11.13 23.15
CA VAL A 141 -9.75 -11.68 23.91
C VAL A 141 -10.60 -12.69 23.14
N PRO A 142 -11.15 -12.38 21.94
CA PRO A 142 -11.99 -13.34 21.25
C PRO A 142 -11.23 -14.61 20.86
N ILE A 143 -9.91 -14.53 20.66
CA ILE A 143 -9.05 -15.67 20.35
C ILE A 143 -8.91 -16.54 21.60
N THR A 144 -8.32 -16.00 22.67
CA THR A 144 -8.06 -16.73 23.92
C THR A 144 -9.35 -17.27 24.55
N ALA A 145 -10.39 -16.45 24.62
CA ALA A 145 -11.67 -16.84 25.21
C ALA A 145 -12.34 -17.98 24.43
N SER A 146 -12.22 -18.00 23.10
CA SER A 146 -12.86 -19.04 22.28
C SER A 146 -12.20 -20.42 22.48
N PHE A 147 -10.87 -20.47 22.54
CA PHE A 147 -10.14 -21.71 22.85
C PHE A 147 -10.39 -22.16 24.29
N ALA A 148 -10.30 -21.24 25.26
CA ALA A 148 -10.56 -21.55 26.66
C ALA A 148 -11.97 -22.08 26.87
N PHE A 149 -12.98 -21.44 26.26
CA PHE A 149 -14.37 -21.88 26.36
C PHE A 149 -14.58 -23.27 25.74
N ALA A 150 -13.97 -23.57 24.58
CA ALA A 150 -14.11 -24.88 23.96
C ALA A 150 -13.58 -26.01 24.86
N ILE A 151 -12.47 -25.77 25.57
CA ILE A 151 -11.88 -26.71 26.53
C ILE A 151 -12.76 -26.84 27.78
N ILE A 152 -13.16 -25.71 28.38
CA ILE A 152 -14.03 -25.68 29.57
C ILE A 152 -15.33 -26.43 29.29
N TYR A 153 -15.95 -26.19 28.12
CA TYR A 153 -17.15 -26.89 27.70
C TYR A 153 -16.93 -28.42 27.65
N GLY A 154 -15.85 -28.87 27.00
CA GLY A 154 -15.54 -30.30 26.88
C GLY A 154 -15.33 -30.98 28.23
N VAL A 155 -14.64 -30.30 29.16
CA VAL A 155 -14.41 -30.81 30.53
C VAL A 155 -15.70 -30.87 31.33
N MET A 156 -16.51 -29.81 31.31
CA MET A 156 -17.75 -29.72 32.11
C MET A 156 -18.84 -30.67 31.62
N THR A 157 -18.98 -30.82 30.29
CA THR A 157 -20.03 -31.65 29.69
C THR A 157 -19.59 -33.08 29.40
N LYS A 158 -18.28 -33.37 29.47
CA LYS A 158 -17.66 -34.62 29.02
C LYS A 158 -17.90 -34.92 27.53
N SER A 159 -18.29 -33.92 26.73
CA SER A 159 -18.54 -34.07 25.30
C SER A 159 -17.30 -33.72 24.48
N LEU A 160 -16.59 -34.74 24.02
CA LEU A 160 -15.44 -34.58 23.11
C LEU A 160 -15.87 -33.91 21.80
N TRP A 161 -16.98 -34.38 21.21
CA TRP A 161 -17.47 -33.87 19.93
C TRP A 161 -17.92 -32.42 20.01
N GLY A 162 -18.62 -32.02 21.08
CA GLY A 162 -18.99 -30.63 21.27
C GLY A 162 -17.78 -29.71 21.44
N SER A 163 -16.74 -30.16 22.15
CA SER A 163 -15.47 -29.42 22.28
C SER A 163 -14.78 -29.25 20.93
N LEU A 164 -14.70 -30.32 20.11
CA LEU A 164 -14.09 -30.27 18.77
C LEU A 164 -14.81 -29.29 17.84
N VAL A 165 -16.15 -29.25 17.88
CA VAL A 165 -16.95 -28.28 17.10
C VAL A 165 -16.61 -26.83 17.50
N LEU A 166 -16.49 -26.56 18.80
CA LEU A 166 -16.16 -25.22 19.29
C LEU A 166 -14.69 -24.85 18.98
N LEU A 167 -13.76 -25.79 19.08
CA LEU A 167 -12.35 -25.60 18.69
C LEU A 167 -12.22 -25.27 17.19
N LEU A 168 -12.99 -25.95 16.34
CA LEU A 168 -13.03 -25.63 14.91
C LEU A 168 -13.40 -24.15 14.68
N VAL A 169 -14.42 -23.65 15.38
CA VAL A 169 -14.81 -22.23 15.28
C VAL A 169 -13.81 -21.29 15.93
N ALA A 170 -13.14 -21.69 17.01
CA ALA A 170 -12.03 -20.93 17.60
C ALA A 170 -10.89 -20.71 16.58
N THR A 171 -10.58 -21.73 15.75
CA THR A 171 -9.57 -21.57 14.68
C THR A 171 -10.01 -20.59 13.59
N VAL A 172 -11.31 -20.53 13.29
CA VAL A 172 -11.89 -19.52 12.39
C VAL A 172 -11.79 -18.11 12.98
N ILE A 173 -12.05 -17.95 14.28
CA ILE A 173 -11.86 -16.67 14.98
C ILE A 173 -10.39 -16.25 14.92
N LEU A 174 -9.45 -17.16 15.18
CA LEU A 174 -8.02 -16.90 15.05
C LEU A 174 -7.66 -16.43 13.63
N TYR A 175 -8.13 -17.14 12.60
CA TYR A 175 -7.90 -16.75 11.20
C TYR A 175 -8.45 -15.35 10.90
N LYS A 176 -9.64 -15.02 11.42
CA LYS A 176 -10.26 -13.69 11.24
C LYS A 176 -9.42 -12.56 11.87
N HIS A 177 -8.56 -12.87 12.83
CA HIS A 177 -7.67 -11.93 13.50
C HIS A 177 -6.23 -11.93 12.94
N LYS A 178 -5.92 -12.64 11.86
CA LYS A 178 -4.58 -12.67 11.24
C LYS A 178 -4.00 -11.27 10.96
N GLU A 179 -4.85 -10.34 10.54
CA GLU A 179 -4.45 -8.95 10.28
C GLU A 179 -4.16 -8.16 11.56
N ASN A 180 -4.89 -8.43 12.64
CA ASN A 180 -4.58 -7.83 13.94
C ASN A 180 -3.24 -8.33 14.46
N ILE A 181 -2.99 -9.64 14.35
CA ILE A 181 -1.71 -10.25 14.76
C ILE A 181 -0.55 -9.68 13.93
N LYS A 182 -0.75 -9.51 12.61
CA LYS A 182 0.22 -8.83 11.74
C LYS A 182 0.50 -7.41 12.23
N ARG A 183 -0.53 -6.62 12.52
CA ARG A 183 -0.37 -5.26 13.04
C ARG A 183 0.27 -5.21 14.43
N ILE A 184 0.06 -6.20 15.30
CA ILE A 184 0.77 -6.32 16.59
C ILE A 184 2.28 -6.47 16.32
N LYS A 185 2.66 -7.39 15.42
CA LYS A 185 4.08 -7.62 15.06
C LYS A 185 4.73 -6.37 14.45
N GLU A 186 3.97 -5.61 13.67
CA GLU A 186 4.42 -4.35 13.03
C GLU A 186 4.38 -3.14 14.01
N GLY A 187 3.80 -3.32 15.20
CA GLY A 187 3.58 -2.24 16.16
C GLY A 187 2.49 -1.25 15.75
N GLY A 188 1.64 -1.58 14.77
CA GLY A 188 0.55 -0.75 14.26
C GLY A 188 -0.84 -1.08 14.81
N GLU A 189 -0.98 -2.08 15.69
CA GLU A 189 -2.28 -2.38 16.33
C GLU A 189 -2.54 -1.42 17.49
N ILE A 190 -3.80 -0.99 17.67
CA ILE A 190 -4.22 -0.08 18.73
C ILE A 190 -4.19 -0.83 20.06
N HIS A 191 -3.53 -0.23 21.07
CA HIS A 191 -3.52 -0.79 22.40
C HIS A 191 -4.85 -0.59 23.13
N PHE A 192 -5.17 -1.45 24.09
CA PHE A 192 -6.35 -1.33 24.96
C PHE A 192 -6.31 -0.05 25.81
N SER A 193 -5.11 0.41 26.17
CA SER A 193 -4.84 1.71 26.80
C SER A 193 -5.42 2.91 26.04
N PHE A 194 -5.80 2.76 24.76
CA PHE A 194 -6.61 3.72 23.99
C PHE A 194 -7.86 4.21 24.72
N LEU A 195 -8.48 3.39 25.57
CA LEU A 195 -9.67 3.79 26.34
C LEU A 195 -9.40 4.97 27.28
N TRP A 196 -8.16 5.14 27.73
CA TRP A 196 -7.75 6.23 28.62
C TRP A 196 -6.79 7.23 27.96
N ASN A 197 -6.02 6.81 26.95
CA ASN A 197 -4.99 7.62 26.26
C ASN A 197 -5.19 7.71 24.74
N LYS A 198 -6.44 7.97 24.30
CA LYS A 198 -6.84 7.99 22.89
C LYS A 198 -5.90 8.77 21.96
N LYS A 199 -5.54 10.02 22.31
CA LYS A 199 -4.72 10.90 21.44
C LYS A 199 -3.32 10.31 21.22
N LYS A 200 -2.64 9.94 22.30
CA LYS A 200 -1.28 9.36 22.27
C LYS A 200 -1.23 8.05 21.48
N GLU A 201 -2.23 7.19 21.66
CA GLU A 201 -2.30 5.92 20.93
C GLU A 201 -2.58 6.12 19.43
N LEU A 202 -3.46 7.06 19.08
CA LEU A 202 -3.68 7.40 17.67
C LEU A 202 -2.42 8.00 17.03
N GLU A 203 -1.67 8.84 17.74
CA GLU A 203 -0.38 9.39 17.28
C GLU A 203 0.68 8.30 17.09
N ARG A 204 0.79 7.34 18.01
CA ARG A 204 1.71 6.19 17.90
C ARG A 204 1.39 5.30 16.72
N VAL A 205 0.11 4.99 16.51
CA VAL A 205 -0.34 4.19 15.36
C VAL A 205 -0.17 4.96 14.07
N ALA A 206 -0.41 6.28 14.06
CA ALA A 206 -0.20 7.14 12.90
C ALA A 206 1.29 7.26 12.54
N SER A 207 2.19 7.38 13.51
CA SER A 207 3.64 7.41 13.27
C SER A 207 4.15 6.06 12.74
N LYS A 208 3.58 4.95 13.18
CA LYS A 208 3.84 3.61 12.62
C LYS A 208 3.20 3.40 11.24
N ARG A 209 2.04 4.01 10.95
CA ARG A 209 1.42 4.03 9.61
C ARG A 209 2.18 4.91 8.61
N LYS A 210 2.86 5.96 9.06
CA LYS A 210 3.83 6.70 8.22
C LYS A 210 5.04 5.82 7.82
N ASN A 211 5.30 4.74 8.55
CA ASN A 211 6.23 3.66 8.17
C ASN A 211 5.52 2.45 7.54
N GLY A 212 4.30 2.62 7.03
CA GLY A 212 3.48 1.54 6.47
C GLY A 212 3.11 1.84 5.03
N VAL A 213 3.94 1.35 4.11
CA VAL A 213 3.89 1.51 2.64
C VAL A 213 4.34 2.89 2.15
N THR A 214 5.64 3.01 1.88
CA THR A 214 6.15 4.09 1.03
C THR A 214 5.63 3.91 -0.39
N ARG A 215 4.78 4.84 -0.84
CA ARG A 215 4.41 4.97 -2.26
C ARG A 215 5.47 5.83 -2.94
N LEU A 216 6.20 5.23 -3.86
CA LEU A 216 7.39 5.84 -4.47
C LEU A 216 7.19 5.96 -5.97
N CYS A 217 7.43 7.16 -6.50
CA CYS A 217 7.61 7.36 -7.93
C CYS A 217 9.09 7.60 -8.20
N ILE A 218 9.69 6.74 -9.01
CA ILE A 218 11.07 6.88 -9.49
C ILE A 218 11.00 7.44 -10.90
N PHE A 219 11.68 8.54 -11.15
CA PHE A 219 11.69 9.23 -12.43
C PHE A 219 13.08 9.16 -13.07
N ASP A 220 13.15 9.11 -14.40
CA ASP A 220 14.30 9.67 -15.10
C ASP A 220 14.31 11.21 -14.99
N LEU A 221 15.42 11.84 -15.39
CA LEU A 221 15.60 13.28 -15.36
C LEU A 221 15.36 13.94 -16.73
N ASP A 222 16.21 13.61 -17.71
CA ASP A 222 16.35 14.33 -18.98
C ASP A 222 15.27 13.83 -19.94
N GLY A 223 14.30 14.67 -20.31
CA GLY A 223 13.15 14.25 -21.13
C GLY A 223 11.94 13.75 -20.32
N THR A 224 12.10 13.59 -19.00
CA THR A 224 11.03 13.14 -18.11
C THR A 224 10.56 14.22 -17.15
N VAL A 225 11.41 14.63 -16.19
CA VAL A 225 11.05 15.71 -15.25
C VAL A 225 11.60 17.08 -15.64
N LEU A 226 12.55 17.12 -16.58
CA LEU A 226 13.15 18.33 -17.11
C LEU A 226 13.26 18.25 -18.63
N ASP A 227 12.90 19.34 -19.30
CA ASP A 227 13.23 19.53 -20.72
C ASP A 227 14.65 20.05 -20.83
N THR A 228 15.57 19.15 -21.20
CA THR A 228 17.01 19.43 -21.31
C THR A 228 17.52 19.36 -22.74
N ALA A 229 16.70 18.98 -23.72
CA ALA A 229 17.12 18.91 -25.12
C ALA A 229 17.67 20.26 -25.65
N PRO A 230 17.04 21.42 -25.36
CA PRO A 230 17.58 22.72 -25.78
C PRO A 230 18.95 23.04 -25.17
N SER A 231 19.20 22.59 -23.93
CA SER A 231 20.49 22.74 -23.24
C SER A 231 21.57 21.86 -23.88
N ILE A 232 21.24 20.59 -24.09
CA ILE A 232 22.13 19.58 -24.69
C ILE A 232 22.52 20.03 -26.11
N ALA A 233 21.55 20.48 -26.90
CA ALA A 233 21.80 21.00 -28.24
C ALA A 233 22.67 22.26 -28.23
N HIS A 234 22.41 23.19 -27.32
CA HIS A 234 23.20 24.41 -27.20
C HIS A 234 24.68 24.10 -26.93
N TYR A 235 24.97 23.30 -25.91
CA TYR A 235 26.36 22.97 -25.57
C TYR A 235 27.00 22.00 -26.56
N GLY A 236 26.23 21.09 -27.15
CA GLY A 236 26.69 20.23 -28.23
C GLY A 236 27.16 21.04 -29.43
N ASN A 237 26.36 22.03 -29.85
CA ASN A 237 26.69 22.89 -30.97
C ASN A 237 27.88 23.81 -30.69
N LEU A 238 28.00 24.35 -29.47
CA LEU A 238 29.20 25.10 -29.08
C LEU A 238 30.46 24.22 -29.13
N ALA A 239 30.37 22.97 -28.66
CA ALA A 239 31.50 22.03 -28.71
C ALA A 239 31.90 21.66 -30.13
N LEU A 240 30.93 21.46 -31.05
CA LEU A 240 31.18 21.24 -32.48
C LEU A 240 31.85 22.46 -33.12
N GLN A 241 31.31 23.66 -32.87
CA GLN A 241 31.84 24.91 -33.42
C GLN A 241 33.26 25.19 -32.95
N ALA A 242 33.59 24.87 -31.69
CA ALA A 242 34.96 24.99 -31.16
C ALA A 242 35.99 24.11 -31.91
N HIS A 243 35.52 23.08 -32.63
CA HIS A 243 36.33 22.20 -33.48
C HIS A 243 36.13 22.48 -34.98
N GLY A 244 35.48 23.58 -35.35
CA GLY A 244 35.21 23.95 -36.75
C GLY A 244 34.20 23.03 -37.44
N ILE A 245 33.33 22.36 -36.69
CA ILE A 245 32.29 21.46 -37.22
C ILE A 245 30.94 22.19 -37.22
N GLU A 246 30.18 22.03 -38.30
CA GLU A 246 28.87 22.66 -38.47
C GLU A 246 27.86 22.23 -37.38
N PRO A 247 27.05 23.17 -36.84
CA PRO A 247 26.08 22.89 -35.77
C PRO A 247 24.90 22.05 -36.28
N ILE A 248 24.46 21.07 -35.49
CA ILE A 248 23.34 20.18 -35.79
C ILE A 248 22.00 20.83 -35.34
N ASP A 249 20.92 20.51 -36.04
CA ASP A 249 19.57 20.94 -35.64
C ASP A 249 19.21 20.42 -34.24
N GLU A 250 18.52 21.25 -33.45
CA GLU A 250 18.17 20.95 -32.06
C GLU A 250 17.33 19.66 -31.93
N ARG A 251 16.48 19.35 -32.92
CA ARG A 251 15.59 18.18 -32.88
C ARG A 251 16.35 16.85 -32.89
N GLU A 252 17.49 16.81 -33.58
CA GLU A 252 18.31 15.60 -33.69
C GLU A 252 18.89 15.18 -32.33
N TYR A 253 19.13 16.16 -31.44
CA TYR A 253 19.69 15.90 -30.11
C TYR A 253 18.78 15.05 -29.23
N GLN A 254 17.47 15.03 -29.47
CA GLN A 254 16.53 14.15 -28.76
C GLN A 254 16.87 12.68 -29.01
N TYR A 255 17.27 12.32 -30.25
CA TYR A 255 17.69 10.95 -30.60
C TYR A 255 19.12 10.63 -30.18
N PHE A 256 19.97 11.65 -30.00
CA PHE A 256 21.34 11.44 -29.53
C PHE A 256 21.43 11.27 -28.02
N ALA A 257 20.50 11.84 -27.25
CA ALA A 257 20.45 11.76 -25.79
C ALA A 257 19.79 10.45 -25.27
N GLY A 258 20.00 10.17 -23.98
CA GLY A 258 19.38 9.05 -23.23
C GLY A 258 20.36 8.07 -22.56
N ASP A 259 21.55 7.89 -23.12
CA ASP A 259 22.54 6.87 -22.69
C ASP A 259 23.95 7.43 -22.45
N GLY A 260 24.01 8.70 -22.02
CA GLY A 260 25.21 9.35 -21.50
C GLY A 260 25.99 10.21 -22.51
N ALA A 261 26.74 11.18 -21.99
CA ALA A 261 27.41 12.21 -22.80
C ALA A 261 28.45 11.65 -23.78
N LYS A 262 29.10 10.51 -23.49
CA LYS A 262 30.02 9.87 -24.45
C LYS A 262 29.28 9.38 -25.70
N ASN A 263 28.11 8.78 -25.54
CA ASN A 263 27.28 8.31 -26.66
C ASN A 263 26.69 9.47 -27.44
N LEU A 264 26.24 10.53 -26.75
CA LEU A 264 25.83 11.79 -27.37
C LEU A 264 26.89 12.33 -28.33
N ILE A 265 28.13 12.53 -27.86
CA ILE A 265 29.21 13.08 -28.70
C ILE A 265 29.57 12.13 -29.84
N ARG A 266 29.58 10.81 -29.60
CA ARG A 266 29.79 9.82 -30.66
C ARG A 266 28.75 9.97 -31.78
N ARG A 267 27.46 10.00 -31.44
CA ARG A 267 26.37 10.16 -32.40
C ARG A 267 26.41 11.49 -33.15
N MET A 268 26.78 12.58 -32.49
CA MET A 268 26.98 13.88 -33.15
C MET A 268 28.07 13.82 -34.23
N LEU A 269 29.20 13.17 -33.94
CA LEU A 269 30.32 13.04 -34.88
C LEU A 269 30.03 12.02 -35.99
N GLU A 270 29.33 10.93 -35.68
CA GLU A 270 28.83 9.96 -36.68
C GLU A 270 27.83 10.64 -37.62
N TYR A 271 26.88 11.43 -37.10
CA TYR A 271 25.93 12.22 -37.89
C TYR A 271 26.64 13.21 -38.83
N ARG A 272 27.75 13.80 -38.37
CA ARG A 272 28.61 14.67 -39.18
C ARG A 272 29.63 13.92 -40.05
N SER A 273 29.62 12.59 -40.02
CA SER A 273 30.55 11.74 -40.79
C SER A 273 32.02 12.08 -40.55
N CYS A 274 32.38 12.48 -39.32
CA CYS A 274 33.73 12.92 -38.96
C CYS A 274 34.30 12.20 -37.73
N TYR A 275 33.69 11.09 -37.29
CA TYR A 275 34.12 10.35 -36.11
C TYR A 275 35.58 9.88 -36.19
N SER A 276 36.36 10.20 -35.16
CA SER A 276 37.61 9.53 -34.77
C SER A 276 37.69 9.49 -33.24
N ASP A 277 38.45 8.56 -32.67
CA ASP A 277 38.58 8.46 -31.21
C ASP A 277 39.25 9.71 -30.61
N GLU A 278 40.20 10.31 -31.31
CA GLU A 278 40.86 11.56 -30.91
C GLU A 278 39.89 12.74 -30.93
N LEU A 279 39.10 12.87 -32.00
CA LEU A 279 38.11 13.94 -32.12
C LEU A 279 37.02 13.78 -31.08
N HIS A 280 36.52 12.55 -30.88
CA HIS A 280 35.55 12.21 -29.83
C HIS A 280 36.02 12.67 -28.46
N ALA A 281 37.25 12.32 -28.08
CA ALA A 281 37.82 12.71 -26.79
C ALA A 281 37.94 14.23 -26.64
N SER A 282 38.37 14.94 -27.69
CA SER A 282 38.52 16.41 -27.67
C SER A 282 37.18 17.15 -27.57
N VAL A 283 36.17 16.75 -28.36
CA VAL A 283 34.83 17.33 -28.35
C VAL A 283 34.12 17.02 -27.03
N PHE A 284 34.27 15.80 -26.51
CA PHE A 284 33.72 15.41 -25.21
C PHE A 284 34.29 16.25 -24.06
N LYS A 285 35.60 16.55 -24.11
CA LYS A 285 36.22 17.43 -23.11
C LYS A 285 35.61 18.83 -23.14
N VAL A 286 35.54 19.47 -24.30
CA VAL A 286 34.97 20.82 -24.46
C VAL A 286 33.50 20.84 -24.08
N TYR A 287 32.71 19.87 -24.52
CA TYR A 287 31.30 19.75 -24.15
C TYR A 287 31.13 19.70 -22.62
N ASN A 288 31.88 18.86 -21.92
CA ASN A 288 31.77 18.75 -20.47
C ASN A 288 32.20 20.03 -19.76
N GLU A 289 33.26 20.69 -20.22
CA GLU A 289 33.70 21.97 -19.65
C GLU A 289 32.60 23.04 -19.77
N LEU A 290 31.99 23.15 -20.96
CA LEU A 290 30.91 24.12 -21.20
C LEU A 290 29.63 23.76 -20.44
N TYR A 291 29.20 22.50 -20.49
CA TYR A 291 27.98 22.03 -19.84
C TYR A 291 28.05 22.15 -18.32
N ASN A 292 29.20 21.81 -17.72
CA ASN A 292 29.37 21.88 -16.27
C ASN A 292 29.52 23.32 -15.75
N ALA A 293 29.84 24.29 -16.62
CA ALA A 293 29.90 25.70 -16.24
C ALA A 293 28.51 26.28 -15.91
N ASP A 294 27.46 25.80 -16.59
CA ASP A 294 26.07 26.12 -16.27
C ASP A 294 25.13 24.98 -16.70
N VAL A 295 24.93 24.03 -15.80
CA VAL A 295 24.05 22.87 -16.01
C VAL A 295 22.56 23.24 -16.09
N THR A 296 22.20 24.49 -15.79
CA THR A 296 20.81 24.98 -15.79
C THR A 296 20.43 25.72 -17.07
N CYS A 297 21.43 26.09 -17.88
CA CYS A 297 21.23 26.83 -19.13
C CYS A 297 20.18 26.15 -20.01
N LYS A 298 19.14 26.91 -20.40
CA LYS A 298 18.02 26.47 -21.25
C LYS A 298 17.27 25.22 -20.76
N THR A 299 17.42 24.85 -19.49
CA THR A 299 16.67 23.73 -18.91
C THR A 299 15.41 24.27 -18.23
N VAL A 300 14.27 23.65 -18.50
CA VAL A 300 12.99 24.04 -17.90
C VAL A 300 12.23 22.82 -17.38
N ILE A 301 11.26 23.05 -16.49
CA ILE A 301 10.28 22.03 -16.11
C ILE A 301 9.18 21.99 -17.18
N PHE A 302 8.76 20.80 -17.60
CA PHE A 302 7.64 20.65 -18.54
C PHE A 302 6.35 21.30 -18.01
N ASP A 303 5.58 21.90 -18.91
CA ASP A 303 4.34 22.60 -18.56
C ASP A 303 3.35 21.69 -17.81
N GLY A 304 2.80 22.19 -16.70
CA GLY A 304 1.89 21.46 -15.82
C GLY A 304 2.52 20.31 -15.01
N LEU A 305 3.79 19.94 -15.21
CA LEU A 305 4.40 18.81 -14.50
C LEU A 305 4.60 19.09 -13.01
N LYS A 306 5.07 20.29 -12.67
CA LYS A 306 5.27 20.65 -11.26
C LYS A 306 3.97 20.58 -10.46
N ASP A 307 2.87 21.07 -11.02
CA ASP A 307 1.54 21.03 -10.36
C ASP A 307 1.04 19.58 -10.17
N THR A 308 1.27 18.72 -11.17
CA THR A 308 1.00 17.28 -11.05
C THR A 308 1.80 16.64 -9.92
N LEU A 309 3.11 16.92 -9.85
CA LEU A 309 3.99 16.35 -8.84
C LEU A 309 3.66 16.89 -7.44
N ASP A 310 3.31 18.18 -7.32
CA ASP A 310 2.85 18.78 -6.07
C ASP A 310 1.55 18.13 -5.58
N SER A 311 0.63 17.80 -6.49
CA SER A 311 -0.61 17.08 -6.17
C SER A 311 -0.32 15.66 -5.66
N LEU A 312 0.56 14.91 -6.33
CA LEU A 312 1.01 13.59 -5.86
C LEU A 312 1.72 13.67 -4.50
N LYS A 313 2.54 14.69 -4.25
CA LYS A 313 3.14 14.92 -2.93
C LYS A 313 2.09 15.16 -1.85
N ALA A 314 1.07 15.96 -2.14
CA ALA A 314 -0.05 16.20 -1.23
C ALA A 314 -0.83 14.91 -0.91
N ASP A 315 -0.92 14.00 -1.88
CA ASP A 315 -1.49 12.67 -1.70
C ASP A 315 -0.56 11.70 -0.97
N GLY A 316 0.70 12.08 -0.68
CA GLY A 316 1.63 11.32 0.16
C GLY A 316 2.58 10.41 -0.60
N TYR A 317 2.87 10.70 -1.87
CA TYR A 317 3.93 10.03 -2.63
C TYR A 317 5.29 10.64 -2.33
N ARG A 318 6.31 9.77 -2.32
CA ARG A 318 7.73 10.13 -2.27
C ARG A 318 8.31 10.06 -3.66
N PHE A 319 9.32 10.87 -3.95
CA PHE A 319 9.92 10.94 -5.29
C PHE A 319 11.40 10.67 -5.26
N ALA A 320 11.88 9.95 -6.26
CA ALA A 320 13.30 9.80 -6.51
C ALA A 320 13.63 9.99 -7.99
N ILE A 321 14.86 10.43 -8.27
CA ILE A 321 15.43 10.51 -9.62
C ILE A 321 16.55 9.46 -9.75
N VAL A 322 16.53 8.69 -10.83
CA VAL A 322 17.61 7.78 -11.24
C VAL A 322 17.96 8.04 -12.71
N SER A 323 19.11 8.67 -12.96
CA SER A 323 19.52 9.12 -14.29
C SER A 323 20.94 8.69 -14.66
N ASN A 324 21.22 8.54 -15.97
CA ASN A 324 22.56 8.33 -16.52
C ASN A 324 23.39 9.63 -16.59
N LYS A 325 22.80 10.79 -16.27
CA LYS A 325 23.51 12.07 -16.17
C LYS A 325 24.52 12.04 -15.01
N PRO A 326 25.70 12.68 -15.13
CA PRO A 326 26.65 12.77 -14.01
C PRO A 326 26.00 13.25 -12.70
N ASP A 327 26.32 12.58 -11.58
CA ASP A 327 25.63 12.76 -10.29
C ASP A 327 25.61 14.21 -9.79
N PHE A 328 26.72 14.94 -9.94
CA PHE A 328 26.79 16.37 -9.62
C PHE A 328 25.81 17.19 -10.46
N ALA A 329 25.77 16.97 -11.78
CA ALA A 329 24.93 17.72 -12.69
C ALA A 329 23.43 17.43 -12.44
N ALA A 330 23.07 16.15 -12.25
CA ALA A 330 21.70 15.75 -11.93
C ALA A 330 21.16 16.40 -10.65
N LYS A 331 21.96 16.39 -9.57
CA LYS A 331 21.59 17.04 -8.31
C LYS A 331 21.49 18.55 -8.45
N THR A 332 22.45 19.17 -9.12
CA THR A 332 22.53 20.62 -9.25
C THR A 332 21.32 21.16 -10.03
N VAL A 333 21.03 20.59 -11.21
CA VAL A 333 19.93 21.07 -12.05
C VAL A 333 18.55 20.80 -11.44
N ALA A 334 18.34 19.62 -10.84
CA ALA A 334 17.08 19.28 -10.20
C ALA A 334 16.82 20.18 -8.97
N ASN A 335 17.82 20.40 -8.12
CA ASN A 335 17.66 21.28 -6.95
C ASN A 335 17.49 22.76 -7.35
N ALA A 336 18.14 23.21 -8.43
CA ALA A 336 17.96 24.58 -8.92
C ALA A 336 16.53 24.86 -9.40
N LEU A 337 15.88 23.88 -10.04
CA LEU A 337 14.55 24.06 -10.64
C LEU A 337 13.40 23.69 -9.71
N TYR A 338 13.56 22.65 -8.88
CA TYR A 338 12.52 22.17 -7.96
C TYR A 338 12.70 22.60 -6.50
N GLY A 339 13.91 23.00 -6.12
CA GLY A 339 14.30 23.29 -4.73
C GLY A 339 14.90 22.08 -4.00
N GLU A 340 15.77 22.35 -3.03
CA GLU A 340 16.38 21.31 -2.20
C GLU A 340 15.31 20.51 -1.43
N GLY A 341 15.48 19.18 -1.42
CA GLY A 341 14.56 18.27 -0.73
C GLY A 341 13.22 18.05 -1.45
N TYR A 342 13.04 18.59 -2.65
CA TYR A 342 11.86 18.28 -3.46
C TYR A 342 11.82 16.79 -3.83
N PHE A 343 12.93 16.23 -4.28
CA PHE A 343 13.08 14.80 -4.44
C PHE A 343 13.70 14.22 -3.18
N ASP A 344 13.12 13.15 -2.63
CA ASP A 344 13.65 12.43 -1.48
C ASP A 344 15.04 11.87 -1.78
N ARG A 345 15.27 11.49 -3.04
CA ARG A 345 16.57 11.01 -3.51
C ARG A 345 16.85 11.41 -4.95
N ILE A 346 18.08 11.82 -5.22
CA ILE A 346 18.57 12.10 -6.58
C ILE A 346 19.87 11.32 -6.76
N VAL A 347 19.87 10.43 -7.75
CA VAL A 347 21.02 9.61 -8.12
C VAL A 347 21.32 9.83 -9.59
N GLY A 348 22.51 10.35 -9.88
CA GLY A 348 23.07 10.30 -11.22
C GLY A 348 24.19 9.29 -11.33
N GLN A 349 24.82 9.23 -12.50
CA GLN A 349 25.97 8.38 -12.77
C GLN A 349 27.17 8.77 -11.89
N LYS A 350 27.78 7.78 -11.26
CA LYS A 350 29.07 7.86 -10.57
C LYS A 350 30.09 6.99 -11.28
N GLU A 351 31.36 7.34 -11.12
CA GLU A 351 32.45 6.51 -11.61
C GLU A 351 32.42 5.12 -10.94
N GLY A 352 32.49 4.06 -11.73
CA GLY A 352 32.42 2.68 -11.27
C GLY A 352 31.01 2.10 -11.06
N SER A 353 29.94 2.91 -11.12
CA SER A 353 28.56 2.41 -11.13
C SER A 353 28.13 1.96 -12.53
N ALA A 354 27.29 0.93 -12.59
CA ALA A 354 26.62 0.54 -13.84
C ALA A 354 25.62 1.63 -14.29
N LEU A 355 25.52 1.82 -15.61
CA LEU A 355 24.51 2.69 -16.22
C LEU A 355 23.17 1.95 -16.33
N LYS A 356 22.07 2.70 -16.38
CA LYS A 356 20.79 2.16 -16.88
C LYS A 356 21.03 1.53 -18.27
N PRO A 357 20.48 0.33 -18.57
CA PRO A 357 19.28 -0.26 -17.96
C PRO A 357 19.48 -1.14 -16.72
N ASP A 358 20.66 -1.11 -16.09
CA ASP A 358 20.89 -1.79 -14.81
C ASP A 358 19.93 -1.27 -13.70
N PRO A 359 19.28 -2.15 -12.91
CA PRO A 359 18.32 -1.75 -11.87
C PRO A 359 18.97 -1.50 -10.49
N GLY A 360 20.30 -1.57 -10.36
CA GLY A 360 20.99 -1.51 -9.07
C GLY A 360 20.70 -0.25 -8.25
N GLU A 361 20.75 0.92 -8.89
CA GLU A 361 20.41 2.19 -8.22
C GLU A 361 18.93 2.30 -7.88
N VAL A 362 18.04 1.67 -8.68
CA VAL A 362 16.61 1.57 -8.35
C VAL A 362 16.39 0.78 -7.07
N PHE A 363 17.04 -0.38 -6.92
CA PHE A 363 16.97 -1.18 -5.70
C PHE A 363 17.57 -0.45 -4.49
N ALA A 364 18.67 0.29 -4.68
CA ALA A 364 19.28 1.08 -3.62
C ALA A 364 18.33 2.17 -3.10
N VAL A 365 17.70 2.93 -4.02
CA VAL A 365 16.70 3.94 -3.70
C VAL A 365 15.48 3.33 -2.98
N MET A 366 14.94 2.24 -3.51
CA MET A 366 13.79 1.56 -2.90
C MET A 366 14.10 1.11 -1.47
N LYS A 367 15.29 0.55 -1.24
CA LYS A 367 15.75 0.13 0.08
C LYS A 367 15.93 1.32 1.03
N GLU A 368 16.53 2.42 0.57
CA GLU A 368 16.74 3.64 1.36
C GLU A 368 15.41 4.27 1.79
N LEU A 369 14.40 4.24 0.92
CA LEU A 369 13.09 4.85 1.16
C LEU A 369 12.04 3.88 1.76
N ASP A 370 12.44 2.64 2.07
CA ASP A 370 11.57 1.58 2.60
C ASP A 370 10.33 1.32 1.71
N ALA A 371 10.56 1.27 0.40
CA ALA A 371 9.53 1.08 -0.62
C ALA A 371 9.59 -0.33 -1.21
N SER A 372 8.43 -0.96 -1.37
CA SER A 372 8.30 -2.28 -1.99
C SER A 372 7.83 -2.18 -3.45
N VAL A 373 8.16 -3.18 -4.25
CA VAL A 373 7.85 -3.24 -5.70
C VAL A 373 6.39 -2.88 -6.00
N GLN A 374 5.43 -3.45 -5.27
CA GLN A 374 4.00 -3.21 -5.50
C GLN A 374 3.54 -1.77 -5.22
N ASN A 375 4.37 -0.94 -4.59
CA ASN A 375 4.08 0.44 -4.25
C ASN A 375 5.06 1.41 -4.94
N CYS A 376 5.75 0.93 -5.98
CA CYS A 376 6.69 1.71 -6.76
C CYS A 376 6.32 1.71 -8.24
N VAL A 377 6.39 2.88 -8.86
CA VAL A 377 6.33 3.06 -10.32
C VAL A 377 7.65 3.64 -10.81
N TYR A 378 8.03 3.27 -12.03
CA TYR A 378 9.14 3.89 -12.75
C TYR A 378 8.57 4.71 -13.91
N VAL A 379 8.98 5.97 -14.03
CA VAL A 379 8.49 6.91 -15.04
C VAL A 379 9.68 7.38 -15.87
N GLY A 380 9.59 7.28 -17.19
CA GLY A 380 10.67 7.67 -18.10
C GLY A 380 10.20 7.89 -19.53
N ASP A 381 11.09 8.35 -20.41
CA ASP A 381 10.78 8.71 -21.79
C ASP A 381 11.62 7.95 -22.83
N THR A 382 12.50 7.02 -22.40
CA THR A 382 13.35 6.25 -23.30
C THR A 382 13.17 4.73 -23.17
N ASP A 383 13.69 3.98 -24.15
CA ASP A 383 13.78 2.52 -24.07
C ASP A 383 14.57 2.04 -22.85
N THR A 384 15.63 2.78 -22.50
CA THR A 384 16.52 2.54 -21.37
C THR A 384 15.76 2.60 -20.06
N ASP A 385 14.83 3.55 -19.93
CA ASP A 385 13.97 3.70 -18.76
C ASP A 385 12.99 2.55 -18.60
N MET A 386 12.32 2.18 -19.70
CA MET A 386 11.37 1.06 -19.69
C MET A 386 12.09 -0.22 -19.29
N LYS A 387 13.28 -0.47 -19.86
CA LYS A 387 14.12 -1.62 -19.50
C LYS A 387 14.58 -1.55 -18.04
N THR A 388 15.01 -0.39 -17.52
CA THR A 388 15.38 -0.24 -16.10
C THR A 388 14.23 -0.60 -15.17
N GLY A 389 13.04 -0.02 -15.39
CA GLY A 389 11.89 -0.28 -14.55
C GLY A 389 11.46 -1.75 -14.61
N LYS A 390 11.49 -2.37 -15.80
CA LYS A 390 11.22 -3.80 -15.97
C LYS A 390 12.24 -4.71 -15.29
N ASN A 391 13.53 -4.40 -15.40
CA ASN A 391 14.59 -5.13 -14.72
C ASN A 391 14.45 -5.03 -13.19
N ALA A 392 13.87 -3.94 -12.67
CA ALA A 392 13.54 -3.76 -11.26
C ALA A 392 12.19 -4.39 -10.85
N GLY A 393 11.42 -4.95 -11.79
CA GLY A 393 10.09 -5.52 -11.57
C GLY A 393 8.99 -4.48 -11.30
N LEU A 394 9.23 -3.21 -11.63
CA LEU A 394 8.30 -2.11 -11.38
C LEU A 394 7.28 -1.94 -12.51
N TYR A 395 6.15 -1.30 -12.18
CA TYR A 395 5.20 -0.84 -13.18
C TYR A 395 5.78 0.39 -13.90
N THR A 396 5.91 0.32 -15.22
CA THR A 396 6.58 1.35 -16.04
C THR A 396 5.58 2.27 -16.73
N ILE A 397 5.83 3.58 -16.66
CA ILE A 397 5.03 4.61 -17.31
C ILE A 397 5.93 5.39 -18.28
N GLY A 398 5.68 5.21 -19.58
CA GLY A 398 6.29 5.99 -20.65
C GLY A 398 5.60 7.35 -20.81
N VAL A 399 6.37 8.43 -20.94
CA VAL A 399 5.84 9.79 -21.16
C VAL A 399 6.13 10.27 -22.59
N LEU A 400 5.15 10.89 -23.25
CA LEU A 400 5.26 11.31 -24.67
C LEU A 400 5.74 12.75 -24.88
N TRP A 401 5.99 13.50 -23.81
CA TRP A 401 6.57 14.84 -23.92
C TRP A 401 8.11 14.84 -23.92
N GLY A 402 8.72 13.66 -23.76
CA GLY A 402 10.17 13.47 -23.78
C GLY A 402 10.74 13.17 -25.17
N PHE A 403 11.77 12.32 -25.22
CA PHE A 403 12.59 12.14 -26.42
C PHE A 403 12.12 11.04 -27.38
N ARG A 404 11.22 10.14 -26.96
CA ARG A 404 10.76 9.00 -27.77
C ARG A 404 9.27 9.02 -28.06
N GLU A 405 8.93 8.42 -29.19
CA GLU A 405 7.56 8.21 -29.60
C GLU A 405 6.94 6.97 -28.95
N ARG A 406 5.61 6.89 -29.05
CA ARG A 406 4.80 5.81 -28.48
C ARG A 406 5.32 4.42 -28.86
N ASP A 407 5.54 4.17 -30.15
CA ASP A 407 5.86 2.83 -30.65
C ASP A 407 7.15 2.27 -30.04
N GLU A 408 8.16 3.13 -29.82
CA GLU A 408 9.41 2.73 -29.18
C GLU A 408 9.23 2.38 -27.70
N LEU A 409 8.42 3.16 -26.98
CA LEU A 409 8.11 2.92 -25.57
C LEU A 409 7.29 1.63 -25.39
N GLU A 410 6.31 1.38 -26.27
CA GLU A 410 5.51 0.14 -26.27
C GLU A 410 6.41 -1.07 -26.57
N ALA A 411 7.25 -0.98 -27.60
CA ALA A 411 8.19 -2.05 -27.96
C ALA A 411 9.22 -2.34 -26.85
N SER A 412 9.55 -1.34 -26.03
CA SER A 412 10.48 -1.46 -24.91
C SER A 412 9.82 -1.92 -23.60
N GLY A 413 8.51 -2.17 -23.62
CA GLY A 413 7.77 -2.76 -22.51
C GLY A 413 7.15 -1.76 -21.55
N ALA A 414 6.76 -0.56 -21.98
CA ALA A 414 5.94 0.33 -21.15
C ALA A 414 4.62 -0.35 -20.72
N ASP A 415 4.28 -0.38 -19.43
CA ASP A 415 2.95 -0.84 -18.96
C ASP A 415 1.85 0.19 -19.22
N ALA A 416 2.26 1.45 -19.35
CA ALA A 416 1.42 2.60 -19.53
C ALA A 416 2.13 3.64 -20.38
N ILE A 417 1.36 4.37 -21.18
CA ILE A 417 1.84 5.55 -21.89
C ILE A 417 0.90 6.71 -21.62
N VAL A 418 1.47 7.87 -21.28
CA VAL A 418 0.74 9.10 -20.99
C VAL A 418 1.23 10.26 -21.86
N ALA A 419 0.31 11.06 -22.37
CA ALA A 419 0.61 12.20 -23.24
C ALA A 419 0.72 13.52 -22.48
N THR A 420 0.19 13.59 -21.26
CA THR A 420 0.19 14.82 -20.47
C THR A 420 0.51 14.56 -18.99
N PRO A 421 1.08 15.54 -18.26
CA PRO A 421 1.28 15.40 -16.82
C PRO A 421 -0.01 15.13 -16.03
N LYS A 422 -1.16 15.56 -16.53
CA LYS A 422 -2.46 15.26 -15.90
C LYS A 422 -2.81 13.77 -16.00
N GLU A 423 -2.56 13.15 -17.14
CA GLU A 423 -2.73 11.70 -17.32
C GLU A 423 -1.76 10.91 -16.43
N LEU A 424 -0.53 11.42 -16.23
CA LEU A 424 0.43 10.83 -15.31
C LEU A 424 -0.14 10.73 -13.88
N TYR A 425 -0.72 11.83 -13.37
CA TYR A 425 -1.40 11.82 -12.06
C TYR A 425 -2.45 10.71 -11.99
N GLN A 426 -3.37 10.68 -12.97
CA GLN A 426 -4.46 9.71 -13.01
C GLN A 426 -3.95 8.26 -13.04
N LYS A 427 -2.87 8.02 -13.80
CA LYS A 427 -2.29 6.69 -13.96
C LYS A 427 -1.60 6.22 -12.67
N ILE A 428 -0.85 7.09 -12.02
CA ILE A 428 -0.18 6.79 -10.75
C ILE A 428 -1.20 6.49 -9.65
N MET A 429 -2.24 7.32 -9.53
CA MET A 429 -3.33 7.11 -8.55
C MET A 429 -4.10 5.81 -8.79
N ALA A 430 -4.28 5.41 -10.05
CA ALA A 430 -4.93 4.13 -10.37
C ALA A 430 -4.05 2.92 -10.04
N GLN A 431 -2.73 3.05 -10.17
CA GLN A 431 -1.79 1.95 -9.99
C GLN A 431 -1.38 1.74 -8.53
N ILE A 432 -1.14 2.82 -7.79
CA ILE A 432 -0.72 2.78 -6.39
C ILE A 432 -1.61 3.73 -5.57
N PRO A 433 -2.87 3.38 -5.27
CA PRO A 433 -3.85 4.30 -4.70
C PRO A 433 -3.53 4.84 -3.29
#